data_AF-A0A933H5G2-F1
#
_entry.id   AF-A0A933H5G2-F1
#
_cell.length_a   1.000
_cell.length_b   1.000
_cell.length_c   1.000
_cell.angle_alpha   90.00
_cell.angle_beta   90.00
_cell.angle_gamma   90.00
#
_symmetry.space_group_name_H-M   'P 1'
#
loop_
_entity.id
_entity.type
_entity.pdbx_description
1 polymer ?
#
loop_
_entity_poly.entity_id
_entity_poly.type
_entity_poly.pdbx_seq_one_letter_code
_entity_poly.pdbx_strand_id
1 'polypeptide(L)' 'MSRLPRSFFTRPTLTVARELLGQRLVKIEGGTRLSGIITEVEAYIGEKDLAC' A
#
# COMPACT_ATOMS: atom_id res chain seq x y z
N MET A 1 8.22 -5.26 13.95
CA MET A 1 7.26 -4.88 12.89
C MET A 1 7.07 -6.04 11.94
N SER A 2 5.84 -6.54 11.82
CA SER A 2 5.48 -7.68 10.97
C SER A 2 4.94 -7.21 9.61
N ARG A 3 4.98 -8.10 8.61
CA ARG A 3 4.33 -7.87 7.32
C ARG A 3 2.82 -7.70 7.54
N LEU A 4 2.21 -6.73 6.87
CA LEU A 4 0.76 -6.52 6.92
C LEU A 4 0.02 -7.79 6.44
N PRO A 5 -1.04 -8.22 7.14
CA PRO A 5 -1.81 -9.41 6.77
C PRO A 5 -2.68 -9.15 5.54
N ARG A 6 -3.16 -10.21 4.88
CA ARG A 6 -4.12 -10.07 3.76
C ARG A 6 -5.37 -9.28 4.14
N SER A 7 -5.86 -9.46 5.36
CA SER A 7 -7.02 -8.72 5.90
C SER A 7 -6.82 -7.20 5.94
N PHE A 8 -5.58 -6.71 5.98
CA PHE A 8 -5.29 -5.28 5.84
C PHE A 8 -5.65 -4.77 4.43
N PHE A 9 -5.42 -5.58 3.40
CA PHE A 9 -5.63 -5.19 2.01
C PHE A 9 -7.06 -5.47 1.52
N THR A 10 -7.76 -6.44 2.12
CA THR A 10 -9.15 -6.80 1.77
C THR A 10 -10.16 -5.89 2.46
N ARG A 11 -10.00 -4.57 2.29
CA ARG A 11 -10.84 -3.51 2.85
C ARG A 11 -11.13 -2.47 1.77
N PRO A 12 -12.08 -1.54 1.98
CA PRO A 12 -12.36 -0.49 1.00
C PRO A 12 -11.10 0.29 0.60
N THR A 13 -10.90 0.53 -0.71
CA THR A 13 -9.68 1.15 -1.28
C THR A 13 -9.31 2.46 -0.59
N LEU A 14 -10.28 3.33 -0.31
CA LEU A 14 -10.03 4.62 0.35
C LEU A 14 -9.51 4.47 1.78
N THR A 15 -9.94 3.43 2.51
CA THR A 15 -9.41 3.11 3.83
C THR A 15 -7.97 2.63 3.73
N VAL A 16 -7.71 1.68 2.83
CA VAL A 16 -6.37 1.11 2.62
C VAL A 16 -5.38 2.20 2.18
N ALA A 17 -5.75 3.05 1.23
CA ALA A 17 -4.90 4.14 0.74
C ALA A 17 -4.46 5.05 1.90
N ARG A 18 -5.40 5.57 2.69
CA ARG A 18 -5.09 6.45 3.83
C ARG A 18 -4.18 5.78 4.86
N GLU A 19 -4.44 4.51 5.17
CA GLU A 19 -3.66 3.77 6.16
C GLU A 19 -2.32 3.23 5.62
N LEU A 20 -2.07 3.30 4.31
CA LEU A 20 -0.77 2.99 3.73
C LEU A 20 0.24 4.13 3.97
N LEU A 21 -0.20 5.36 4.17
CA LEU A 21 0.69 6.48 4.50
C LEU A 21 1.44 6.21 5.81
N GLY A 22 2.76 6.37 5.78
CA GLY A 22 3.64 6.04 6.91
C GLY A 22 4.05 4.57 7.00
N GLN A 23 3.44 3.67 6.23
CA GLN A 23 3.83 2.27 6.19
C GLN A 23 5.15 2.08 5.44
N ARG A 24 5.90 1.03 5.80
CA ARG A 24 7.20 0.71 5.18
C ARG A 24 7.03 -0.31 4.06
N LEU A 25 7.37 0.09 2.83
CA LEU A 25 7.54 -0.84 1.72
C LEU A 25 8.93 -1.48 1.80
N VAL A 26 9.01 -2.78 1.57
CA VAL A 26 10.26 -3.54 1.65
C VAL A 26 10.41 -4.40 0.40
N LYS A 27 11.58 -4.33 -0.24
CA LYS A 27 12.00 -5.21 -1.34
C LYS A 27 13.25 -5.97 -0.92
N ILE A 28 13.26 -7.29 -1.15
CA ILE A 28 14.47 -8.11 -1.00
C ILE A 28 14.98 -8.44 -2.40
N GLU A 29 16.20 -8.02 -2.72
CA GLU A 29 16.82 -8.17 -4.04
C GLU A 29 18.24 -8.69 -3.87
N GLY A 30 18.53 -9.90 -4.37
CA GLY A 30 19.84 -10.54 -4.21
C GLY A 30 20.29 -10.68 -2.76
N GLY A 31 19.36 -10.86 -1.81
CA GLY A 31 19.66 -10.90 -0.37
C GLY A 31 19.81 -9.53 0.30
N THR A 32 19.83 -8.43 -0.47
CA THR A 32 19.84 -7.06 0.06
C THR A 32 18.43 -6.60 0.37
N ARG A 33 18.25 -5.95 1.52
CA ARG A 33 16.98 -5.36 1.94
C ARG A 33 16.93 -3.87 1.59
N LEU A 34 16.07 -3.52 0.65
CA LEU A 34 15.71 -2.14 0.32
C LEU A 34 14.41 -1.78 1.03
N SER A 35 14.28 -0.54 1.51
CA SER A 35 13.04 -0.07 2.11
C SER A 35 12.83 1.42 2.01
N GLY A 36 11.57 1.83 1.96
CA GLY A 36 11.13 3.22 2.00
C GLY A 36 9.84 3.37 2.80
N ILE A 37 9.56 4.59 3.23
CA ILE A 37 8.27 4.95 3.85
C ILE A 37 7.36 5.47 2.75
N ILE A 38 6.11 5.02 2.74
CA ILE A 38 5.09 5.51 1.81
C ILE A 38 4.68 6.91 2.28
N THR A 39 4.99 7.92 1.46
CA THR A 39 4.68 9.33 1.74
C THR A 39 3.49 9.85 0.94
N GLU A 40 3.11 9.14 -0.12
CA GLU A 40 2.05 9.52 -1.04
C GLU A 40 1.33 8.27 -1.57
N VAL A 41 0.04 8.40 -1.84
CA VAL A 41 -0.84 7.35 -2.36
C VAL A 41 -1.93 7.97 -3.23
N GLU A 42 -2.40 7.22 -4.23
CA GLU A 42 -3.61 7.52 -4.99
C GLU A 42 -4.58 6.34 -4.86
N ALA A 43 -5.88 6.63 -4.91
CA ALA A 43 -6.92 5.62 -4.79
C ALA A 43 -7.80 5.66 -6.03
N TYR A 44 -7.92 4.50 -6.69
CA TYR A 44 -8.77 4.31 -7.85
C TYR A 44 -9.85 3.28 -7.50
N ILE A 45 -11.13 3.65 -7.71
CA ILE A 45 -12.27 2.90 -7.17
C ILE A 45 -13.14 2.20 -8.24
N GLY A 46 -12.54 1.89 -9.39
CA GLY A 46 -13.16 1.07 -10.43
C GLY A 46 -14.01 1.85 -11.42
N GLU A 47 -14.93 1.18 -12.12
CA GLU A 47 -15.56 1.64 -13.37
C GLU A 47 -16.25 3.01 -13.34
N LYS A 48 -16.66 3.50 -12.16
CA LYS A 48 -17.31 4.82 -12.02
C LYS A 48 -16.31 5.97 -11.84
N ASP A 49 -15.08 5.64 -11.48
CA ASP A 49 -13.99 6.58 -11.37
C ASP A 49 -13.39 6.77 -12.77
N LEU A 50 -13.66 7.93 -13.37
CA LEU A 50 -13.22 8.23 -14.74
C LEU A 50 -11.69 8.36 -14.87
N ALA A 51 -10.97 8.40 -13.75
CA ALA A 51 -9.51 8.40 -13.73
C ALA A 51 -8.90 6.99 -13.59
N CYS A 52 -9.73 5.94 -13.38
CA CYS A 52 -9.29 4.55 -13.15
C CYS A 52 -8.93 3.81 -14.44
#